data_AF-A0A2V8QWT1-F1
#
_entry.id   AF-A0A2V8QWT1-F1
#
_cell.length_a   1.000
_cell.length_b   1.000
_cell.length_c   1.000
_cell.angle_alpha   90.00
_cell.angle_beta   90.00
_cell.angle_gamma   90.00
#
_symmetry.space_group_name_H-M   'P 1'
#
loop_
_entity.id
_entity.type
_entity.pdbx_description
1 polymer ?
#
loop_
_entity_poly.entity_id
_entity_poly.type
_entity_poly.pdbx_seq_one_letter_code
_entity_poly.pdbx_strand_id
1 'polypeptide(L)'
;HADVGNSYDALGTLYQEEGDLAKAEQFLKRALEVREKALGPVHDAVAESASNLASLYIRLGDFDQARRLVMRAVNVDKRVHGQDHPLYASSLDRLGLLLQTMSD
;
A
#
# COMPACT_ATOMS: atom_id res chain seq x y z
N HIS A 1 -10.01 9.46 -13.91
CA HIS A 1 -10.08 7.99 -13.77
C HIS A 1 -9.23 7.48 -12.60
N ALA A 2 -8.02 8.00 -12.40
CA ALA A 2 -7.24 7.77 -11.18
C ALA A 2 -7.91 8.31 -9.91
N ASP A 3 -8.73 9.36 -10.04
CA ASP A 3 -9.47 10.01 -8.95
C ASP A 3 -10.45 9.06 -8.25
N VAL A 4 -10.99 8.08 -8.99
CA VAL A 4 -11.84 7.02 -8.43
C VAL A 4 -11.04 6.12 -7.48
N GLY A 5 -9.74 5.95 -7.72
CA GLY A 5 -8.83 5.26 -6.80
C GLY A 5 -8.73 5.97 -5.45
N ASN A 6 -8.75 7.30 -5.42
CA ASN A 6 -8.72 8.07 -4.16
C ASN A 6 -9.98 7.82 -3.34
N SER A 7 -11.15 7.76 -3.99
CA SER A 7 -12.41 7.46 -3.30
C SER A 7 -12.42 6.04 -2.72
N TYR A 8 -11.89 5.06 -3.44
CA TYR A 8 -11.79 3.70 -2.93
C TYR A 8 -10.79 3.58 -1.79
N ASP A 9 -9.65 4.27 -1.85
CA ASP A 9 -8.70 4.31 -0.73
C ASP A 9 -9.32 4.93 0.52
N ALA A 10 -10.03 6.06 0.37
CA ALA A 10 -10.71 6.70 1.48
C ALA A 10 -11.74 5.78 2.13
N LEU A 11 -12.52 5.04 1.33
CA LEU A 11 -13.45 4.03 1.85
C LEU A 11 -12.72 2.87 2.55
N GLY A 12 -11.60 2.42 1.97
CA GLY A 12 -10.75 1.39 2.55
C GLY A 12 -10.26 1.76 3.94
N THR A 13 -9.70 2.97 4.09
CA THR A 13 -9.22 3.53 5.36
C THR A 13 -10.36 3.73 6.37
N LEU A 14 -11.53 4.20 5.92
CA LEU A 14 -12.69 4.34 6.79
C LEU A 14 -13.12 2.99 7.38
N TYR A 15 -13.29 1.96 6.55
CA TYR A 15 -13.64 0.62 7.03
C TYR A 15 -12.56 0.00 7.91
N GLN A 16 -11.29 0.34 7.67
CA GLN A 16 -10.20 -0.03 8.55
C GLN A 16 -10.38 0.54 9.96
N GLU A 17 -10.75 1.81 10.09
CA GLU A 17 -11.00 2.48 11.37
C GLU A 17 -12.24 1.92 12.07
N GLU A 18 -13.27 1.57 11.31
CA GLU A 18 -14.49 0.91 11.82
C GLU A 18 -14.26 -0.57 12.21
N GLY A 19 -13.12 -1.16 11.84
CA GLY A 19 -12.78 -2.55 12.13
C GLY A 19 -13.34 -3.59 11.15
N ASP A 20 -14.05 -3.16 10.10
CA ASP A 20 -14.48 -4.04 8.99
C ASP A 20 -13.33 -4.27 8.01
N LEU A 21 -12.38 -5.11 8.43
CA LEU A 21 -11.16 -5.38 7.67
C LEU A 21 -11.43 -6.06 6.32
N ALA A 22 -12.55 -6.78 6.20
CA ALA A 22 -12.92 -7.45 4.95
C ALA A 22 -13.37 -6.44 3.88
N LYS A 23 -14.22 -5.47 4.26
CA LYS A 23 -14.58 -4.38 3.34
C LYS A 23 -13.37 -3.50 3.02
N ALA A 24 -12.55 -3.19 4.03
CA ALA A 24 -11.31 -2.46 3.80
C ALA A 24 -10.45 -3.13 2.72
N GLU A 25 -10.28 -4.46 2.79
CA GLU A 25 -9.49 -5.21 1.81
C GLU A 25 -10.06 -5.08 0.40
N GLN A 26 -11.37 -5.23 0.28
CA GLN A 26 -12.05 -5.12 -1.00
C GLN A 26 -11.84 -3.75 -1.65
N PHE A 27 -12.00 -2.67 -0.88
CA PHE A 27 -11.85 -1.31 -1.39
C PHE A 27 -10.41 -0.95 -1.72
N LEU A 28 -9.45 -1.29 -0.85
CA LEU A 28 -8.03 -1.04 -1.09
C LEU A 28 -7.48 -1.84 -2.29
N LYS A 29 -7.90 -3.10 -2.46
CA LYS A 29 -7.59 -3.86 -3.69
C LYS A 29 -8.14 -3.17 -4.93
N ARG A 30 -9.38 -2.69 -4.85
CA ARG A 30 -10.01 -2.02 -6.00
C ARG A 30 -9.33 -0.70 -6.35
N ALA A 31 -8.91 0.06 -5.34
CA ALA A 31 -8.15 1.29 -5.53
C ALA A 31 -6.83 1.03 -6.27
N LEU A 32 -6.08 0.01 -5.83
CA LEU A 32 -4.83 -0.42 -6.44
C LEU A 32 -5.04 -0.83 -7.91
N GLU A 33 -6.01 -1.69 -8.21
CA GLU A 33 -6.33 -2.12 -9.58
C GLU A 33 -6.68 -0.94 -10.50
N VAL A 34 -7.50 0.00 -10.02
CA VAL A 34 -7.93 1.15 -10.81
C VAL A 34 -6.74 2.06 -11.13
N ARG A 35 -5.88 2.33 -10.14
CA ARG A 35 -4.70 3.18 -10.33
C ARG A 35 -3.66 2.51 -11.24
N GLU A 36 -3.42 1.21 -11.09
CA GLU A 36 -2.55 0.46 -12.01
C GLU A 36 -3.04 0.54 -13.45
N LYS A 37 -4.35 0.36 -13.66
CA LYS A 37 -4.93 0.42 -15.00
C LYS A 37 -4.89 1.83 -15.60
N ALA A 38 -5.07 2.86 -14.79
CA ALA A 38 -5.15 4.24 -15.24
C ALA A 38 -3.78 4.91 -15.42
N LEU A 39 -2.80 4.57 -14.57
CA LEU A 39 -1.53 5.27 -14.45
C LEU A 39 -0.32 4.38 -14.81
N GLY A 40 -0.55 3.07 -14.91
CA GLY A 40 0.50 2.08 -15.06
C GLY A 40 1.05 1.60 -13.70
N PRO A 41 1.81 0.49 -13.69
CA PRO A 41 2.27 -0.15 -12.47
C PRO A 41 3.43 0.58 -11.76
N VAL A 42 4.02 1.60 -12.38
CA VAL A 42 5.14 2.40 -11.84
C VAL A 42 4.67 3.85 -11.76
N HIS A 43 3.96 4.17 -10.67
CA HIS A 43 3.42 5.49 -10.39
C HIS A 43 3.22 5.64 -8.87
N ASP A 44 3.41 6.84 -8.32
CA ASP A 44 3.36 7.10 -6.87
C ASP A 44 2.04 6.72 -6.23
N ALA A 45 0.91 7.09 -6.85
CA ALA A 45 -0.42 6.64 -6.44
C ALA A 45 -0.56 5.11 -6.34
N VAL A 46 0.16 4.32 -7.15
CA VAL A 46 0.18 2.84 -7.05
C VAL A 46 1.01 2.40 -5.85
N ALA A 47 2.14 3.05 -5.57
CA ALA A 47 2.95 2.80 -4.38
C ALA A 47 2.17 3.11 -3.09
N GLU A 48 1.41 4.20 -3.08
CA GLU A 48 0.54 4.60 -1.98
C GLU A 48 -0.56 3.56 -1.73
N SER A 49 -1.28 3.15 -2.78
CA SER A 49 -2.32 2.11 -2.70
C SER A 49 -1.77 0.79 -2.14
N ALA A 50 -0.59 0.37 -2.64
CA ALA A 50 0.07 -0.84 -2.19
C ALA A 50 0.47 -0.74 -0.71
N SER A 51 0.91 0.43 -0.26
CA SER A 51 1.26 0.69 1.15
C SER A 51 0.04 0.65 2.07
N ASN A 52 -1.10 1.18 1.62
CA ASN A 52 -2.36 1.12 2.38
C ASN A 52 -2.85 -0.32 2.53
N LEU A 53 -2.84 -1.08 1.43
CA LEU A 53 -3.20 -2.51 1.44
C LEU A 53 -2.21 -3.34 2.29
N ALA A 54 -0.92 -3.01 2.28
CA ALA A 54 0.06 -3.67 3.14
C ALA A 54 -0.24 -3.44 4.63
N SER A 55 -0.58 -2.21 5.00
CA SER A 55 -0.94 -1.85 6.38
C SER A 55 -2.18 -2.62 6.85
N LEU A 56 -3.15 -2.85 5.96
CA LEU A 56 -4.27 -3.73 6.26
C LEU A 56 -3.83 -5.18 6.52
N TYR A 57 -2.95 -5.74 5.68
CA TYR A 57 -2.50 -7.11 5.87
C TYR A 57 -1.68 -7.31 7.14
N ILE A 58 -0.93 -6.29 7.59
CA ILE A 58 -0.29 -6.29 8.92
C ILE A 58 -1.34 -6.47 10.02
N ARG A 59 -2.44 -5.70 9.96
CA ARG A 59 -3.53 -5.79 10.94
C ARG A 59 -4.27 -7.13 10.90
N LEU A 60 -4.32 -7.77 9.72
CA LEU A 60 -4.87 -9.12 9.54
C LEU A 60 -3.90 -10.23 9.98
N GLY A 61 -2.64 -9.90 10.26
CA GLY A 61 -1.58 -10.88 10.54
C GLY A 61 -1.05 -11.62 9.31
N ASP A 62 -1.44 -11.22 8.09
CA ASP A 62 -0.91 -11.77 6.83
C ASP A 62 0.36 -11.03 6.42
N PHE A 63 1.45 -11.32 7.13
CA PHE A 63 2.72 -10.66 6.91
C PHE A 63 3.34 -10.98 5.54
N ASP A 64 3.00 -12.12 4.93
CA ASP A 64 3.47 -12.50 3.60
C ASP A 64 2.89 -11.60 2.51
N GLN A 65 1.58 -11.31 2.56
CA GLN A 65 0.96 -10.34 1.66
C GLN A 65 1.48 -8.93 1.92
N ALA A 66 1.57 -8.53 3.19
CA ALA A 66 2.10 -7.22 3.56
C ALA A 66 3.51 -7.01 2.99
N ARG A 67 4.39 -8.00 3.14
CA ARG A 67 5.78 -7.93 2.64
C ARG A 67 5.85 -7.77 1.14
N ARG A 68 5.03 -8.52 0.39
CA ARG A 68 4.98 -8.39 -1.08
C ARG A 68 4.60 -6.97 -1.50
N LEU A 69 3.61 -6.39 -0.82
CA LEU A 69 3.09 -5.06 -1.15
C LEU A 69 4.06 -3.94 -0.75
N VAL A 70 4.68 -4.01 0.43
CA VAL A 70 5.72 -3.05 0.83
C VAL A 70 6.89 -3.09 -0.13
N MET A 71 7.41 -4.28 -0.47
CA MET A 71 8.50 -4.43 -1.44
C MET A 71 8.14 -3.83 -2.79
N ARG A 72 6.88 -3.97 -3.19
CA ARG A 72 6.38 -3.36 -4.43
C ARG A 72 6.38 -1.84 -4.34
N ALA A 73 5.86 -1.26 -3.26
CA ALA A 73 5.87 0.20 -3.05
C ALA A 73 7.30 0.75 -3.06
N VAL A 74 8.22 0.13 -2.32
CA VAL A 74 9.66 0.47 -2.29
C VAL A 74 10.27 0.47 -3.70
N ASN A 75 9.95 -0.53 -4.53
CA ASN A 75 10.46 -0.59 -5.89
C ASN A 75 9.89 0.53 -6.78
N VAL A 76 8.60 0.84 -6.64
CA VAL A 76 7.99 1.96 -7.37
C VAL A 76 8.61 3.28 -6.94
N ASP A 77 8.70 3.55 -5.64
CA ASP A 77 9.30 4.79 -5.12
C ASP A 77 10.74 4.97 -5.57
N LYS A 78 11.52 3.89 -5.56
CA LYS A 78 12.90 3.88 -6.07
C LYS A 78 12.96 4.25 -7.55
N ARG A 79 12.03 3.74 -8.37
CA ARG A 79 12.03 3.96 -9.82
C ARG A 79 11.49 5.34 -10.20
N VAL A 80 10.50 5.86 -9.48
CA VAL A 80 9.90 7.17 -9.77
C VAL A 80 10.75 8.31 -9.22
N HIS A 81 11.20 8.21 -7.96
CA HIS A 81 11.86 9.33 -7.28
C HIS A 81 13.37 9.17 -7.12
N GLY A 82 13.90 7.96 -7.27
CA GLY A 82 15.30 7.66 -6.96
C GLY A 82 15.53 7.34 -5.49
N GLN A 83 16.79 7.00 -5.16
CA GLN A 83 17.19 6.42 -3.87
C GLN A 83 17.35 7.46 -2.77
N ASP A 84 17.48 8.73 -3.13
CA ASP A 84 17.70 9.83 -2.19
C ASP A 84 16.38 10.53 -1.77
N HIS A 85 15.24 10.06 -2.27
CA HIS A 85 13.96 10.70 -2.04
C HIS A 85 13.33 10.28 -0.70
N PRO A 86 12.72 11.22 0.07
CA PRO A 86 12.08 10.90 1.34
C PRO A 86 11.01 9.81 1.29
N LEU A 87 10.29 9.69 0.16
CA LEU A 87 9.30 8.62 -0.02
C LEU A 87 9.95 7.23 -0.11
N TYR A 88 11.11 7.10 -0.76
CA TYR A 88 11.85 5.84 -0.78
C TYR A 88 12.32 5.45 0.63
N ALA A 89 12.83 6.42 1.41
CA ALA A 89 13.20 6.20 2.81
C ALA A 89 12.00 5.77 3.66
N SER A 90 10.86 6.46 3.53
CA SER A 90 9.63 6.13 4.27
C SER A 90 9.12 4.72 3.97
N SER A 91 9.22 4.29 2.71
CA SER A 91 8.83 2.93 2.30
C SER A 91 9.80 1.86 2.82
N LEU A 92 11.09 2.19 2.95
CA LEU A 92 12.07 1.32 3.61
C LEU A 92 11.83 1.23 5.12
N ASP A 93 11.45 2.33 5.78
CA ASP A 93 11.11 2.32 7.20
C ASP A 93 9.90 1.40 7.47
N ARG A 94 8.87 1.46 6.61
CA ARG A 94 7.73 0.52 6.67
C ARG A 94 8.16 -0.93 6.48
N LEU A 95 9.13 -1.20 5.60
CA LEU A 95 9.68 -2.55 5.44
C LEU A 95 10.42 -3.01 6.70
N GLY A 96 11.20 -2.13 7.32
CA GLY A 96 11.89 -2.40 8.57
C GLY A 96 10.92 -2.72 9.71
N LEU A 97 9.87 -1.91 9.86
CA LEU A 97 8.83 -2.12 10.86
C LEU A 97 8.12 -3.47 10.66
N LEU A 98 7.76 -3.80 9.42
CA LEU A 98 7.13 -5.08 9.08
C LEU A 98 8.02 -6.26 9.49
N LEU A 99 9.32 -6.21 9.17
CA LEU A 99 10.26 -7.28 9.51
C LEU A 99 10.45 -7.44 11.03
N GLN A 100 10.42 -6.34 11.78
CA GLN A 100 10.43 -6.37 13.24
C GLN A 100 9.18 -7.05 13.79
N THR A 101 7.99 -6.67 13.30
CA THR A 101 6.72 -7.27 13.74
C THR A 101 6.63 -8.77 13.41
N MET A 102 7.32 -9.25 12.37
CA MET A 102 7.42 -10.67 12.05
C MET A 102 8.41 -11.45 12.94
N SER A 103 9.36 -10.76 13.57
CA SER A 103 10.45 -11.38 14.33
C SER A 103 10.15 -11.50 15.83
N ASP A 104 9.14 -10.78 16.32
CA ASP A 104 8.60 -10.84 17.69
C ASP A 104 7.46 -11.87 17.81
#